data_AF-A0A952BT47-F1
#
_entry.id   AF-A0A952BT47-F1
#
_cell.length_a   1.000
_cell.length_b   1.000
_cell.length_c   1.000
_cell.angle_alpha   90.00
_cell.angle_beta   90.00
_cell.angle_gamma   90.00
#
_symmetry.space_group_name_H-M   'P 1'
#
loop_
_entity.id
_entity.type
_entity.pdbx_description
1 polymer ?
#
loop_
_entity_poly.entity_id
_entity_poly.type
_entity_poly.pdbx_seq_one_letter_code
_entity_poly.pdbx_strand_id
1 'polypeptide(L)'
;MLTTIDKGNYLKGMMIVARLDNKLMDREKEIIRDIANRLGFSRDFYEEVLKNLMINEHIKNTPITFSSPVITRVFLREALKLAYIDSDLAPEELDWLQKTAEVNNINAKEFEAFVAEFIEKQKDEAA
;
A
#
# COMPACT_ATOMS: atom_id res chain seq x y z
N MET A 1 1.54 10.61 -15.64
CA MET A 1 2.54 11.26 -14.76
C MET A 1 1.88 11.44 -13.39
N LEU A 2 2.50 11.01 -12.30
CA LEU A 2 1.95 11.20 -10.95
C LEU A 2 2.03 12.67 -10.53
N THR A 3 0.95 13.22 -9.98
CA THR A 3 0.99 14.55 -9.37
C THR A 3 1.74 14.52 -8.04
N THR A 4 2.17 15.67 -7.51
CA THR A 4 2.78 15.75 -6.18
C THR A 4 1.85 15.22 -5.08
N ILE A 5 0.54 15.48 -5.21
CA ILE A 5 -0.47 14.97 -4.29
C ILE A 5 -0.56 13.45 -4.38
N ASP A 6 -0.61 12.89 -5.59
CA ASP A 6 -0.64 11.43 -5.77
C ASP A 6 0.58 10.76 -5.19
N LYS A 7 1.79 11.34 -5.38
CA LYS A 7 3.02 10.80 -4.79
C LYS A 7 2.96 10.76 -3.25
N GLY A 8 2.48 11.84 -2.63
CA GLY A 8 2.29 11.90 -1.17
C GLY A 8 1.27 10.88 -0.69
N ASN A 9 0.14 10.78 -1.38
CA ASN A 9 -0.92 9.82 -1.12
C ASN A 9 -0.46 8.37 -1.30
N TYR A 10 0.38 8.10 -2.30
CA TYR A 10 0.95 6.79 -2.57
C TYR A 10 1.82 6.32 -1.41
N LEU A 11 2.78 7.15 -1.00
CA LEU A 11 3.67 6.84 0.11
C LEU A 11 2.89 6.70 1.43
N LYS A 12 1.95 7.61 1.69
CA LYS A 12 1.07 7.54 2.86
C LYS A 12 0.25 6.24 2.88
N GLY A 13 -0.28 5.82 1.73
CA GLY A 13 -1.01 4.57 1.60
C GLY A 13 -0.16 3.35 1.97
N MET A 14 1.08 3.28 1.45
CA MET A 14 2.01 2.19 1.79
C MET A 14 2.35 2.15 3.28
N MET A 15 2.53 3.33 3.89
CA MET A 15 2.78 3.45 5.32
C MET A 15 1.57 3.02 6.17
N ILE A 16 0.35 3.24 5.69
CA ILE A 16 -0.86 2.77 6.38
C ILE A 16 -0.94 1.24 6.30
N VAL A 17 -0.71 0.65 5.14
CA VAL A 17 -0.76 -0.81 4.97
C VAL A 17 0.24 -1.50 5.92
N ALA A 18 1.52 -1.12 5.86
CA ALA A 18 2.58 -1.72 6.67
C ALA A 18 2.50 -1.46 8.19
N ARG A 19 1.48 -0.75 8.68
CA ARG A 19 1.23 -0.58 10.12
C ARG A 19 -0.06 -1.23 10.59
N LEU A 20 -0.93 -1.70 9.69
CA LEU A 20 -2.25 -2.21 10.04
C LEU A 20 -2.16 -3.57 10.75
N ASP A 21 -1.21 -4.41 10.34
CA ASP A 21 -0.91 -5.70 10.98
C ASP A 21 -0.13 -5.57 12.31
N ASN A 22 0.22 -4.32 12.67
CA ASN A 22 1.00 -3.93 13.83
C ASN A 22 2.40 -4.58 13.91
N LYS A 23 2.96 -5.04 12.78
CA LYS A 23 4.26 -5.74 12.70
C LYS A 23 5.09 -5.27 11.49
N LEU A 24 5.68 -4.08 11.60
CA LEU A 24 6.58 -3.58 10.55
C LEU A 24 7.88 -4.40 10.42
N MET A 25 7.92 -5.32 9.46
CA MET A 25 9.06 -6.18 9.14
C MET A 25 10.14 -5.44 8.33
N ASP A 26 11.39 -5.89 8.41
CA ASP A 26 12.49 -5.24 7.68
C ASP A 26 12.33 -5.32 6.16
N ARG A 27 11.74 -6.40 5.64
CA ARG A 27 11.47 -6.54 4.20
C ARG A 27 10.42 -5.53 3.71
N GLU A 28 9.42 -5.21 4.52
CA GLU A 28 8.43 -4.17 4.17
C GLU A 28 9.07 -2.78 4.13
N LYS A 29 9.96 -2.50 5.10
CA LYS A 29 10.73 -1.24 5.10
C LYS A 29 11.53 -1.08 3.81
N GLU A 30 12.17 -2.14 3.32
CA GLU A 30 12.90 -2.11 2.04
C GLU A 30 11.98 -1.78 0.86
N ILE A 31 10.78 -2.36 0.79
CA ILE A 31 9.80 -2.04 -0.26
C ILE A 31 9.35 -0.57 -0.16
N ILE A 32 9.05 -0.08 1.04
CA ILE A 32 8.65 1.32 1.24
C ILE A 32 9.79 2.27 0.84
N ARG A 33 11.05 1.94 1.15
CA ARG A 33 12.24 2.70 0.73
C ARG A 33 12.35 2.77 -0.79
N ASP A 34 12.22 1.64 -1.49
CA ASP A 34 12.27 1.59 -2.95
C ASP A 34 11.20 2.49 -3.57
N ILE A 35 9.95 2.37 -3.09
CA ILE A 35 8.83 3.18 -3.55
C ILE A 35 9.08 4.67 -3.27
N ALA A 36 9.50 5.04 -2.06
CA ALA A 36 9.76 6.42 -1.70
C ALA A 36 10.86 7.05 -2.60
N ASN A 37 11.93 6.30 -2.87
CA ASN A 37 12.99 6.71 -3.80
C ASN A 37 12.45 6.88 -5.23
N ARG A 38 11.66 5.91 -5.75
CA ARG A 38 11.04 5.98 -7.09
C ARG A 38 10.09 7.17 -7.25
N LEU A 39 9.41 7.56 -6.18
CA LEU A 39 8.51 8.73 -6.17
C LEU A 39 9.28 10.06 -6.06
N GLY A 40 10.56 10.02 -5.69
CA GLY A 40 11.46 11.18 -5.59
C GLY A 40 11.47 11.85 -4.22
N PHE A 41 11.13 11.14 -3.15
CA PHE A 41 11.27 11.63 -1.78
C PHE A 41 12.73 11.57 -1.31
N SER A 42 13.13 12.50 -0.45
CA SER A 42 14.46 12.46 0.15
C SER A 42 14.58 11.32 1.16
N ARG A 43 15.77 10.75 1.25
CA ARG A 43 16.08 9.68 2.21
C ARG A 43 15.78 10.05 3.64
N ASP A 44 16.26 11.22 4.07
CA ASP A 44 16.10 11.69 5.44
C ASP A 44 14.61 11.77 5.82
N PHE A 45 13.75 12.19 4.89
CA PHE A 45 12.32 12.29 5.12
C PHE A 45 11.67 10.92 5.33
N TYR A 46 11.82 9.97 4.39
CA TYR A 46 11.10 8.69 4.53
C TYR A 46 11.68 7.81 5.64
N GLU A 47 12.98 7.90 5.93
CA GLU A 47 13.57 7.18 7.06
C GLU A 47 13.06 7.70 8.40
N GLU A 48 12.88 9.03 8.55
CA GLU A 48 12.28 9.61 9.75
C GLU A 48 10.84 9.14 9.93
N VAL A 49 10.05 9.10 8.85
CA VAL A 49 8.66 8.63 8.92
C VAL A 49 8.60 7.14 9.24
N LEU A 50 9.44 6.30 8.62
CA LEU A 50 9.52 4.86 8.91
C LEU A 50 9.91 4.59 10.37
N LYS A 51 10.90 5.32 10.90
CA LYS A 51 11.35 5.19 12.30
C LYS A 51 10.23 5.45 13.29
N ASN A 52 9.35 6.40 12.98
CA ASN A 52 8.27 6.81 13.86
C ASN A 52 6.91 6.19 13.48
N LEU A 53 6.84 5.32 12.46
CA LEU A 53 5.59 4.89 11.83
C LEU A 53 4.56 4.34 12.84
N MET A 54 5.02 3.47 13.73
CA MET A 54 4.16 2.79 14.72
C MET A 54 3.62 3.73 15.81
N ILE A 55 4.35 4.80 16.12
CA ILE A 55 3.99 5.76 17.18
C ILE A 55 3.44 7.08 16.62
N ASN A 56 3.38 7.21 15.28
CA ASN A 56 2.93 8.43 14.64
C ASN A 56 1.40 8.47 14.59
N GLU A 57 0.83 9.23 15.53
CA GLU A 57 -0.62 9.47 15.65
C GLU A 57 -1.20 10.34 14.52
N HIS A 58 -0.34 11.02 13.75
CA HIS A 58 -0.78 11.88 12.65
C HIS A 58 -1.10 11.10 11.37
N ILE A 59 -0.62 9.86 11.25
CA ILE A 59 -0.97 8.97 10.14
C ILE A 59 -2.32 8.33 10.48
N LYS A 60 -3.39 8.99 10.05
CA LYS A 60 -4.75 8.45 10.12
C LYS A 60 -4.94 7.39 9.05
N ASN A 61 -5.63 6.30 9.40
CA ASN A 61 -6.00 5.20 8.49
C ASN A 61 -7.17 5.56 7.56
N THR A 62 -7.22 6.81 7.08
CA THR A 62 -8.24 7.27 6.13
C THR A 62 -7.96 6.68 4.75
N PRO A 63 -8.97 6.11 4.06
CA PRO A 63 -8.83 5.67 2.67
C PRO A 63 -8.26 6.78 1.77
N ILE A 64 -7.41 6.39 0.83
CA ILE A 64 -6.68 7.35 -0.02
C ILE A 64 -7.38 7.50 -1.37
N THR A 65 -7.69 8.74 -1.75
CA THR A 65 -8.17 9.04 -3.10
C THR A 65 -7.01 9.45 -4.01
N PHE A 66 -6.95 8.88 -5.20
CA PHE A 66 -6.00 9.24 -6.25
C PHE A 66 -6.68 10.05 -7.35
N SER A 67 -5.89 10.81 -8.10
CA SER A 67 -6.38 11.63 -9.21
C SER A 67 -6.87 10.82 -10.41
N SER A 68 -6.49 9.54 -10.51
CA SER A 68 -6.81 8.68 -11.64
C SER A 68 -7.01 7.21 -11.22
N PRO A 69 -8.01 6.50 -11.77
CA PRO A 69 -8.20 5.07 -11.56
C PRO A 69 -6.98 4.22 -11.95
N VAL A 70 -6.18 4.68 -12.92
CA VAL A 70 -4.95 3.98 -13.32
C VAL A 70 -3.95 3.95 -12.17
N ILE A 71 -3.80 5.07 -11.45
CA ILE A 71 -2.92 5.18 -10.28
C ILE A 71 -3.43 4.25 -9.18
N THR A 72 -4.74 4.26 -8.93
CA THR A 72 -5.38 3.39 -7.94
C THR A 72 -5.06 1.92 -8.20
N ARG A 73 -5.19 1.42 -9.43
CA ARG A 73 -4.88 0.02 -9.75
C ARG A 73 -3.41 -0.33 -9.54
N VAL A 74 -2.51 0.56 -9.94
CA VAL A 74 -1.06 0.38 -9.73
C VAL A 74 -0.74 0.37 -8.23
N PHE A 75 -1.33 1.30 -7.47
CA PHE A 75 -1.21 1.36 -6.02
C PHE A 75 -1.70 0.08 -5.36
N LEU A 76 -2.94 -0.36 -5.64
CA LEU A 76 -3.51 -1.56 -5.04
C LEU A 76 -2.65 -2.81 -5.32
N ARG A 77 -2.05 -2.90 -6.52
CA ARG A 77 -1.14 -4.01 -6.85
C ARG A 77 0.14 -3.98 -6.00
N GLU A 78 0.80 -2.84 -5.88
CA GLU A 78 2.02 -2.74 -5.07
C GLU A 78 1.71 -2.86 -3.57
N ALA A 79 0.55 -2.39 -3.12
CA ALA A 79 0.13 -2.48 -1.73
C ALA A 79 -0.22 -3.93 -1.34
N LEU A 80 -0.85 -4.71 -2.23
CA LEU A 80 -1.03 -6.15 -2.02
C LEU A 80 0.30 -6.91 -1.96
N LYS A 81 1.31 -6.50 -2.73
CA LYS A 81 2.66 -7.09 -2.63
C LYS A 81 3.32 -6.80 -1.28
N LEU A 82 3.10 -5.60 -0.75
CA LEU A 82 3.59 -5.21 0.57
C LEU A 82 2.91 -6.04 1.66
N ALA A 83 1.58 -6.09 1.65
CA ALA A 83 0.78 -6.84 2.61
C ALA A 83 1.06 -8.35 2.56
N TYR A 84 1.23 -8.92 1.36
CA TYR A 84 1.42 -10.37 1.17
C TYR A 84 2.86 -10.87 1.40
N ILE A 85 3.74 -10.03 1.96
CA ILE A 85 5.17 -10.33 2.01
C ILE A 85 5.52 -11.53 2.92
N ASP A 86 4.69 -11.79 3.93
CA ASP A 86 4.78 -12.95 4.82
C ASP A 86 3.89 -14.12 4.36
N SER A 87 3.38 -14.04 3.12
CA SER A 87 2.44 -15.01 2.51
C SER A 87 1.08 -15.09 3.20
N ASP A 88 0.73 -14.10 4.02
CA ASP A 88 -0.60 -13.91 4.60
C ASP A 88 -1.14 -12.53 4.20
N LEU A 89 -2.46 -12.34 4.21
CA LEU A 89 -3.06 -11.02 4.06
C LEU A 89 -3.90 -10.76 5.30
N ALA A 90 -3.50 -9.80 6.13
CA ALA A 90 -4.25 -9.51 7.34
C ALA A 90 -5.64 -8.95 6.99
N PRO A 91 -6.71 -9.35 7.70
CA PRO A 91 -8.06 -8.83 7.47
C PRO A 91 -8.15 -7.30 7.50
N GLU A 92 -7.36 -6.65 8.37
CA GLU A 92 -7.30 -5.21 8.53
C GLU A 92 -6.73 -4.51 7.29
N GLU A 93 -5.72 -5.11 6.66
CA GLU A 93 -5.11 -4.59 5.43
C GLU A 93 -6.08 -4.74 4.26
N LEU A 94 -6.72 -5.90 4.13
CA LEU A 94 -7.71 -6.16 3.09
C LEU A 94 -8.91 -5.23 3.19
N ASP A 95 -9.46 -5.03 4.38
CA ASP A 95 -10.55 -4.08 4.63
C ASP A 95 -10.15 -2.64 4.25
N TRP A 96 -8.93 -2.22 4.61
CA TRP A 96 -8.46 -0.89 4.27
C TRP A 96 -8.22 -0.71 2.77
N LEU A 97 -7.66 -1.73 2.10
CA LEU A 97 -7.45 -1.74 0.66
C LEU A 97 -8.78 -1.73 -0.10
N GLN A 98 -9.78 -2.49 0.38
CA GLN A 98 -11.14 -2.46 -0.18
C GLN A 98 -11.76 -1.07 -0.06
N LYS A 99 -11.73 -0.45 1.13
CA LYS A 99 -12.23 0.91 1.33
C LYS A 99 -11.51 1.93 0.44
N THR A 100 -10.21 1.74 0.25
CA THR A 100 -9.41 2.56 -0.68
C THR A 100 -9.85 2.34 -2.13
N ALA A 101 -10.14 1.10 -2.53
CA ALA A 101 -10.69 0.80 -3.85
C ALA A 101 -12.05 1.50 -4.06
N GLU A 102 -12.94 1.42 -3.07
CA GLU A 102 -14.29 1.98 -3.11
C GLU A 102 -14.30 3.51 -3.26
N VAL A 103 -13.49 4.25 -2.49
CA VAL A 103 -13.40 5.72 -2.63
C VAL A 103 -12.77 6.16 -3.97
N ASN A 104 -12.21 5.22 -4.73
CA ASN A 104 -11.68 5.43 -6.08
C ASN A 104 -12.57 4.82 -7.17
N ASN A 105 -13.82 4.46 -6.86
CA ASN A 105 -14.82 3.90 -7.77
C ASN A 105 -14.52 2.48 -8.29
N ILE A 106 -13.72 1.71 -7.55
CA ILE A 106 -13.56 0.27 -7.76
C ILE A 106 -14.49 -0.42 -6.76
N ASN A 107 -15.51 -1.12 -7.25
CA ASN A 107 -16.49 -1.77 -6.39
C ASN A 107 -15.92 -3.05 -5.74
N ALA A 108 -16.60 -3.54 -4.68
CA ALA A 108 -16.19 -4.72 -3.94
C ALA A 108 -15.95 -5.95 -4.83
N LYS A 109 -16.86 -6.24 -5.77
CA LYS A 109 -16.73 -7.40 -6.67
C LYS A 109 -15.49 -7.31 -7.57
N GLU A 110 -15.19 -6.11 -8.06
CA GLU A 110 -14.00 -5.86 -8.85
C GLU A 110 -12.73 -5.97 -8.01
N PHE A 111 -12.75 -5.48 -6.77
CA PHE A 111 -11.64 -5.61 -5.84
C PHE A 111 -11.39 -7.08 -5.45
N GLU A 112 -12.43 -7.85 -5.16
CA GLU A 112 -12.32 -9.29 -4.88
C GLU A 112 -11.68 -10.05 -6.04
N ALA A 113 -12.12 -9.78 -7.28
CA ALA A 113 -11.52 -10.38 -8.47
C ALA A 113 -10.04 -9.99 -8.63
N PHE A 114 -9.70 -8.75 -8.33
CA PHE A 114 -8.33 -8.25 -8.37
C PHE A 114 -7.42 -8.93 -7.34
N VAL A 115 -7.91 -9.15 -6.12
CA VAL A 115 -7.18 -9.88 -5.07
C VAL A 115 -7.01 -11.36 -5.45
N ALA A 116 -8.07 -11.99 -5.96
CA ALA A 116 -8.01 -13.38 -6.40
C ALA A 116 -6.96 -13.59 -7.52
N GLU A 117 -6.96 -12.73 -8.55
CA GLU A 117 -5.97 -12.74 -9.63
C GLU A 117 -4.54 -12.54 -9.09
N PHE A 118 -4.37 -11.67 -8.09
CA PHE A 118 -3.07 -11.45 -7.45
C PHE A 118 -2.57 -12.72 -6.75
N ILE A 119 -3.40 -13.34 -5.92
CA ILE A 119 -3.02 -14.55 -5.16
C ILE A 119 -2.71 -15.72 -6.11
N GLU A 120 -3.50 -15.91 -7.17
CA GLU A 120 -3.25 -16.94 -8.18
C GLU A 120 -1.87 -16.78 -8.81
N LYS A 121 -1.51 -15.57 -9.21
CA LYS A 121 -0.17 -15.27 -9.79
C LYS A 121 0.97 -15.53 -8.82
N GLN A 122 0.80 -15.22 -7.53
CA GLN A 122 1.85 -15.48 -6.54
C GLN A 122 2.06 -16.97 -6.28
N LYS A 123 1.02 -17.80 -6.43
CA LYS A 123 1.15 -19.26 -6.37
C LYS A 123 1.91 -19.82 -7.56
N ASP A 124 1.65 -19.30 -8.76
CA ASP A 124 2.34 -19.74 -9.98
C ASP A 124 3.83 -19.35 -9.99
N GLU A 125 4.18 -18.19 -9.41
CA GLU A 125 5.58 -17.74 -9.29
C GLU A 125 6.40 -18.51 -8.23
N ALA A 126 5.72 -19.20 -7.30
CA ALA A 126 6.32 -20.01 -6.25
C ALA A 126 6.42 -21.51 -6.58
N ALA A 127 5.84 -21.94 -7.71
CA ALA A 127 5.81 -23.33 -8.20
C ALA A 127 6.94 -23.61 -9.20
#